data_AF-A0A820ZIY3-F1
#
_entry.id   AF-A0A820ZIY3-F1
#
_cell.length_a   1.000
_cell.length_b   1.000
_cell.length_c   1.000
_cell.angle_alpha   90.00
_cell.angle_beta   90.00
_cell.angle_gamma   90.00
#
_symmetry.space_group_name_H-M   'P 1'
#
loop_
_entity.id
_entity.type
_entity.pdbx_description
1 polymer ?
#
loop_
_entity_poly.entity_id
_entity_poly.type
_entity_poly.pdbx_seq_one_letter_code
_entity_poly.pdbx_strand_id
1 'polypeptide(L)'
;KPISLLRALEENFNGIKRNEFKELVEIFFKAVQEESANFSLPIEARQRNDYRDIPTTLRDSMKLDSKRRRLYGRYKLVIDESEDESAINLLLQTGILDSDPTRTSIFRMSDFPDDINNELRNVEVLSTIKLCMETGRTIVMINTSRIHGSLYDVFNQNFSIM
;
A
#
# COMPACT_ATOMS: atom_id res chain seq x y z
N LYS A 1 7.11 -10.94 19.43
CA LYS A 1 6.02 -11.90 19.70
C LYS A 1 5.64 -12.58 18.39
N PRO A 2 5.37 -13.89 18.35
CA PRO A 2 5.08 -14.64 17.12
C PRO A 2 3.97 -14.02 16.26
N ILE A 3 2.90 -13.52 16.88
CA ILE A 3 1.79 -12.84 16.18
C ILE A 3 2.24 -11.55 15.46
N SER A 4 3.24 -10.85 15.97
CA SER A 4 3.77 -9.64 15.32
C SER A 4 4.51 -9.97 14.02
N LEU A 5 5.17 -11.14 13.94
CA LEU A 5 5.81 -11.61 12.72
C LEU A 5 4.77 -11.98 11.67
N LEU A 6 3.70 -12.68 12.07
CA LEU A 6 2.59 -12.99 11.16
C LEU A 6 1.99 -11.71 10.58
N ARG A 7 1.72 -10.70 11.42
CA ARG A 7 1.21 -9.40 10.96
C ARG A 7 2.16 -8.69 9.99
N ALA A 8 3.46 -8.75 10.24
CA ALA A 8 4.46 -8.20 9.34
C ALA A 8 4.47 -8.94 7.98
N LEU A 9 4.27 -10.26 7.96
CA LEU A 9 4.13 -11.02 6.71
C LEU A 9 2.87 -10.59 5.95
N GLU A 10 1.72 -10.44 6.63
CA GLU A 10 0.47 -9.98 6.00
C GLU A 10 0.61 -8.59 5.37
N GLU A 11 1.41 -7.71 5.97
CA GLU A 11 1.62 -6.35 5.49
C GLU A 11 2.58 -6.26 4.30
N ASN A 12 3.53 -7.20 4.18
CA ASN A 12 4.63 -7.12 3.21
C ASN A 12 4.55 -8.12 2.06
N PHE A 13 3.84 -9.24 2.25
CA PHE A 13 3.69 -10.32 1.27
C PHE A 13 2.21 -10.54 0.88
N ASN A 14 1.40 -9.48 0.93
CA ASN A 14 0.06 -9.47 0.33
C ASN A 14 0.12 -9.28 -1.19
N GLY A 15 -1.05 -9.26 -1.85
CA GLY A 15 -1.16 -9.15 -3.31
C GLY A 15 -1.03 -10.48 -4.06
N ILE A 16 -0.97 -11.59 -3.33
CA ILE A 16 -1.00 -12.97 -3.86
C ILE A 16 -2.25 -13.70 -3.38
N LYS A 17 -2.54 -14.88 -3.95
CA LYS A 17 -3.72 -15.65 -3.54
C LYS A 17 -3.56 -16.14 -2.10
N ARG A 18 -4.69 -16.29 -1.40
CA ARG A 18 -4.73 -16.71 0.01
C ARG A 18 -4.00 -18.03 0.27
N ASN A 19 -4.09 -18.98 -0.66
CA ASN A 19 -3.42 -20.28 -0.53
C ASN A 19 -1.90 -20.16 -0.65
N GLU A 20 -1.41 -19.33 -1.59
CA GLU A 20 0.03 -19.06 -1.77
C GLU A 20 0.59 -18.35 -0.53
N PHE A 21 -0.16 -17.42 0.05
CA PHE A 21 0.24 -16.75 1.28
C PHE A 21 0.35 -17.72 2.47
N LYS A 22 -0.58 -18.68 2.60
CA LYS A 22 -0.51 -19.71 3.65
C LYS A 22 0.76 -20.54 3.53
N GLU A 23 1.09 -20.97 2.32
CA GLU A 23 2.31 -21.73 2.04
C GLU A 23 3.57 -20.92 2.39
N LEU A 24 3.61 -19.63 2.00
CA LEU A 24 4.70 -18.73 2.35
C LEU A 24 4.89 -18.61 3.88
N VAL A 25 3.79 -18.46 4.62
CA VAL A 25 3.80 -18.37 6.09
C VAL A 25 4.34 -19.67 6.71
N GLU A 26 3.95 -20.83 6.18
CA GLU A 26 4.45 -22.13 6.64
C GLU A 26 5.95 -22.28 6.39
N ILE A 27 6.43 -21.96 5.19
CA ILE A 27 7.85 -21.99 4.83
C ILE A 27 8.65 -21.07 5.74
N PHE A 28 8.21 -19.82 5.89
CA PHE A 28 8.91 -18.83 6.70
C PHE A 28 9.01 -19.27 8.16
N PHE A 29 7.91 -19.70 8.77
CA PHE A 29 7.93 -20.09 10.18
C PHE A 29 8.66 -21.40 10.44
N LYS A 30 8.66 -22.34 9.47
CA LYS A 30 9.50 -23.54 9.56
C LYS A 30 10.98 -23.16 9.64
N ALA A 31 11.45 -22.28 8.76
CA ALA A 31 12.82 -21.78 8.79
C ALA A 31 13.16 -21.06 10.11
N VAL A 32 12.23 -20.26 10.65
CA VAL A 32 12.41 -19.61 11.96
C VAL A 32 12.57 -20.63 13.10
N GLN A 33 11.82 -21.74 13.08
CA GLN A 33 11.93 -22.78 14.09
C GLN A 33 13.25 -23.56 14.02
N GLU A 34 13.78 -23.76 12.81
CA GLU A 34 15.09 -24.39 12.60
C GLU A 34 16.22 -23.55 13.24
N GLU A 35 16.15 -22.23 13.16
CA GLU A 35 17.11 -21.30 13.77
C GLU A 35 16.82 -20.98 15.25
N SER A 36 15.57 -21.14 15.68
CA SER A 36 15.14 -20.78 17.03
C SER A 36 14.19 -21.83 17.61
N ALA A 37 14.76 -22.87 18.24
CA ALA A 37 14.01 -23.98 18.82
C ALA A 37 12.97 -23.58 19.88
N ASN A 38 13.18 -22.44 20.56
CA ASN A 38 12.25 -21.90 21.55
C ASN A 38 11.12 -21.04 20.94
N PHE A 39 11.11 -20.88 19.61
CA PHE A 39 10.08 -20.12 18.93
C PHE A 39 8.75 -20.90 18.92
N SER A 40 7.78 -20.43 19.70
CA SER A 40 6.41 -20.90 19.62
C SER A 40 5.75 -20.29 18.38
N LEU A 41 5.19 -21.12 17.51
CA LEU A 41 4.32 -20.64 16.44
C LEU A 41 3.14 -19.85 17.03
N PRO A 42 2.57 -18.89 16.29
CA PRO A 42 1.28 -18.33 16.68
C PRO A 42 0.20 -19.42 16.56
N ILE A 43 -0.03 -20.15 17.67
CA ILE A 43 -0.95 -21.32 17.77
C ILE A 43 -2.38 -20.94 17.33
N GLU A 44 -2.79 -19.69 17.58
CA GLU A 44 -4.10 -19.15 17.22
C GLU A 44 -4.32 -19.06 15.70
N ALA A 45 -3.26 -18.79 14.92
CA ALA A 45 -3.36 -18.63 13.46
C ALA A 45 -3.55 -19.96 12.72
N ARG A 46 -2.97 -21.06 13.23
CA ARG A 46 -3.09 -22.40 12.62
C ARG A 46 -4.49 -23.00 12.74
N GLN A 47 -5.25 -22.65 13.78
CA GLN A 47 -6.56 -23.25 14.04
C GLN A 47 -7.76 -22.39 13.60
N ARG A 48 -7.61 -21.07 13.46
CA ARG A 48 -8.76 -20.17 13.19
C ARG A 48 -8.77 -19.48 11.84
N ASN A 49 -7.82 -19.72 10.94
CA ASN A 49 -7.75 -18.97 9.67
C ASN A 49 -7.67 -17.44 9.93
N ASP A 50 -7.09 -17.06 11.09
CA ASP A 50 -7.10 -15.71 11.68
C ASP A 50 -6.09 -14.77 11.00
N TYR A 51 -6.05 -14.82 9.67
CA TYR A 51 -5.38 -13.76 8.93
C TYR A 51 -6.37 -12.62 8.74
N ARG A 52 -5.89 -11.40 8.94
CA ARG A 52 -6.66 -10.17 8.79
C ARG A 52 -7.26 -10.07 7.40
N ASP A 53 -8.40 -9.41 7.31
CA ASP A 53 -8.94 -8.98 6.02
C ASP A 53 -8.09 -7.84 5.44
N ILE A 54 -8.27 -7.60 4.13
CA ILE A 54 -7.51 -6.59 3.40
C ILE A 54 -7.80 -5.17 3.94
N PRO A 55 -9.07 -4.75 4.17
CA PRO A 55 -9.36 -3.42 4.72
C PRO A 55 -8.68 -3.15 6.07
N THR A 56 -8.66 -4.13 6.97
CA THR A 56 -8.01 -4.03 8.29
C THR A 56 -6.50 -3.91 8.14
N THR A 57 -5.89 -4.76 7.32
CA THR A 57 -4.45 -4.73 7.04
C THR A 57 -4.03 -3.40 6.43
N LEU A 58 -4.78 -2.91 5.45
CA LEU A 58 -4.52 -1.64 4.78
C LEU A 58 -4.65 -0.48 5.77
N ARG A 59 -5.75 -0.42 6.54
CA ARG A 59 -5.98 0.62 7.55
C ARG A 59 -4.85 0.68 8.57
N ASP A 60 -4.43 -0.46 9.11
CA ASP A 60 -3.34 -0.52 10.06
C ASP A 60 -2.02 -0.07 9.44
N SER A 61 -1.76 -0.46 8.20
CA SER A 61 -0.54 -0.08 7.48
C SER A 61 -0.48 1.39 7.05
N MET A 62 -1.64 2.06 6.95
CA MET A 62 -1.75 3.49 6.63
C MET A 62 -1.69 4.41 7.85
N LYS A 63 -1.82 3.87 9.07
CA LYS A 63 -1.66 4.66 10.30
C LYS A 63 -0.21 5.14 10.41
N LEU A 64 0.00 6.44 10.19
CA LEU A 64 1.26 7.09 10.49
C LEU A 64 1.44 7.16 12.02
N ASP A 65 2.28 6.30 12.58
CA ASP A 65 2.71 6.46 13.97
C ASP A 65 3.66 7.67 14.06
N SER A 66 3.15 8.77 14.60
CA SER A 66 3.89 10.02 14.83
C SER A 66 5.19 9.84 15.64
N LYS A 67 5.31 8.74 16.41
CA LYS A 67 6.53 8.37 17.14
C LYS A 67 7.51 7.52 16.31
N ARG A 68 7.03 6.85 15.26
CA ARG A 68 7.83 6.00 14.36
C ARG A 68 8.00 6.62 12.98
N ARG A 69 8.16 7.95 12.92
CA ARG A 69 8.44 8.72 11.69
C ARG A 69 9.63 8.18 10.86
N ARG A 70 10.47 7.28 11.40
CA ARG A 70 11.61 6.66 10.69
C ARG A 70 11.31 5.29 10.05
N LEU A 71 10.12 4.73 10.27
CA LEU A 71 9.70 3.46 9.67
C LEU A 71 8.60 3.75 8.66
N TYR A 72 8.96 4.41 7.56
CA TYR A 72 8.02 4.64 6.47
C TYR A 72 7.66 3.27 5.87
N GLY A 73 6.40 2.87 6.02
CA GLY A 73 5.88 1.77 5.22
C GLY A 73 5.96 2.16 3.74
N ARG A 74 6.17 1.18 2.84
CA ARG A 74 6.07 1.42 1.39
C ARG A 74 4.68 1.96 1.04
N TYR A 75 4.61 2.76 -0.02
CA TYR A 75 3.34 3.14 -0.63
C TYR A 75 2.53 1.90 -1.02
N LYS A 76 1.22 2.07 -1.14
CA LYS A 76 0.29 0.95 -1.35
C LYS A 76 -0.10 0.86 -2.82
N LEU A 77 0.09 -0.33 -3.39
CA LEU A 77 -0.51 -0.71 -4.66
C LEU A 77 -1.79 -1.49 -4.34
N VAL A 78 -2.93 -0.96 -4.76
CA VAL A 78 -4.21 -1.65 -4.67
C VAL A 78 -4.49 -2.27 -6.03
N ILE A 79 -4.62 -3.59 -6.06
CA ILE A 79 -5.00 -4.33 -7.27
C ILE A 79 -6.51 -4.34 -7.30
N ASP A 80 -7.08 -3.68 -8.31
CA ASP A 80 -8.51 -3.67 -8.57
C ASP A 80 -8.76 -4.48 -9.84
N GLU A 81 -9.45 -5.60 -9.69
CA GLU A 81 -9.87 -6.44 -10.82
C GLU A 81 -11.22 -5.97 -11.41
N SER A 82 -11.87 -4.99 -10.76
CA SER A 82 -13.08 -4.36 -11.31
C SER A 82 -12.73 -3.41 -12.45
N GLU A 83 -13.66 -3.28 -13.39
CA GLU A 83 -13.53 -2.34 -14.52
C GLU A 83 -14.02 -0.92 -14.16
N ASP A 84 -14.47 -0.69 -12.91
CA ASP A 84 -15.22 0.51 -12.50
C ASP A 84 -14.64 1.23 -11.26
N GLU A 85 -13.37 0.99 -10.93
CA GLU A 85 -12.69 1.58 -9.77
C GLU A 85 -13.40 1.28 -8.43
N SER A 86 -14.11 0.14 -8.33
CA SER A 86 -14.87 -0.25 -7.13
C SER A 86 -14.02 -0.27 -5.86
N ALA A 87 -12.73 -0.61 -5.96
CA ALA A 87 -11.84 -0.59 -4.81
C ALA A 87 -11.74 0.81 -4.21
N ILE A 88 -11.66 1.86 -5.03
CA ILE A 88 -11.52 3.24 -4.57
C ILE A 88 -12.79 3.69 -3.85
N ASN A 89 -13.95 3.38 -4.42
CA ASN A 89 -15.23 3.67 -3.80
C ASN A 89 -15.34 2.98 -2.43
N LEU A 90 -14.96 1.70 -2.33
CA LEU A 90 -14.93 0.96 -1.08
C LEU A 90 -14.00 1.61 -0.04
N LEU A 91 -12.81 2.04 -0.46
CA LEU A 91 -11.85 2.69 0.44
C LEU A 91 -12.35 4.03 0.98
N LEU A 92 -13.09 4.80 0.18
CA LEU A 92 -13.75 6.04 0.60
C LEU A 92 -14.92 5.74 1.55
N GLN A 93 -15.81 4.82 1.20
CA GLN A 93 -16.98 4.46 2.00
C GLN A 93 -16.61 3.88 3.37
N THR A 94 -15.51 3.12 3.43
CA THR A 94 -15.01 2.55 4.69
C THR A 94 -14.19 3.56 5.50
N GLY A 95 -13.92 4.76 4.99
CA GLY A 95 -13.09 5.76 5.65
C GLY A 95 -11.64 5.31 5.83
N ILE A 96 -11.13 4.46 4.92
CA ILE A 96 -9.68 4.19 4.82
C ILE A 96 -9.03 5.36 4.08
N LEU A 97 -9.67 5.84 3.03
CA LEU A 97 -9.39 7.12 2.41
C LEU A 97 -10.37 8.17 2.96
N ASP A 98 -9.87 9.39 3.18
CA ASP A 98 -10.71 10.51 3.57
C ASP A 98 -11.45 11.03 2.33
N SER A 99 -12.76 11.26 2.44
CA SER A 99 -13.57 11.80 1.34
C SER A 99 -13.44 13.31 1.17
N ASP A 100 -12.82 14.00 2.13
CA ASP A 100 -12.52 15.42 2.05
C ASP A 100 -11.40 15.68 1.00
N PRO A 101 -11.67 16.45 -0.08
CA PRO A 101 -10.69 16.75 -1.11
C PRO A 101 -9.50 17.59 -0.62
N THR A 102 -9.61 18.21 0.56
CA THR A 102 -8.49 18.92 1.20
C THR A 102 -7.47 17.96 1.83
N ARG A 103 -7.88 16.71 2.08
CA ARG A 103 -7.06 15.66 2.72
C ARG A 103 -6.66 14.55 1.77
N THR A 104 -7.51 14.20 0.81
CA THR A 104 -7.23 13.20 -0.22
C THR A 104 -7.34 13.81 -1.61
N SER A 105 -6.33 13.62 -2.44
CA SER A 105 -6.33 14.06 -3.85
C SER A 105 -6.25 12.85 -4.76
N ILE A 106 -7.21 12.73 -5.68
CA ILE A 106 -7.31 11.62 -6.63
C ILE A 106 -6.90 12.10 -8.01
N PHE A 107 -5.86 11.47 -8.57
CA PHE A 107 -5.34 11.77 -9.90
C PHE A 107 -5.68 10.64 -10.87
N ARG A 108 -6.42 10.99 -11.92
CA ARG A 108 -6.79 10.10 -13.02
C ARG A 108 -6.14 10.60 -14.30
N MET A 109 -5.41 9.72 -14.96
CA MET A 109 -4.92 10.00 -16.32
C MET A 109 -5.74 9.22 -17.32
N SER A 110 -6.22 9.93 -18.33
CA SER A 110 -7.07 9.41 -19.39
C SER A 110 -6.25 8.65 -20.42
N ASP A 111 -6.77 7.51 -20.88
CA ASP A 111 -6.23 6.69 -21.97
C ASP A 111 -6.74 7.10 -23.36
N PHE A 112 -7.48 8.21 -23.47
CA PHE A 112 -7.86 8.76 -24.77
C PHE A 112 -6.62 9.26 -25.54
N PRO A 113 -6.50 8.99 -26.86
CA PRO A 113 -5.32 9.36 -27.65
C PRO A 113 -4.93 10.83 -27.58
N ASP A 114 -5.92 11.73 -27.57
CA ASP A 114 -5.70 13.18 -27.51
C ASP A 114 -5.14 13.63 -26.15
N ASP A 115 -5.44 12.88 -25.09
CA ASP A 115 -4.92 13.13 -23.75
C ASP A 115 -3.53 12.49 -23.53
N ILE A 116 -3.22 11.40 -24.25
CA ILE A 116 -1.92 10.72 -24.18
C ILE A 116 -0.78 11.62 -24.66
N ASN A 117 -1.01 12.33 -25.77
CA ASN A 117 0.02 13.16 -26.40
C ASN A 117 0.16 14.55 -25.75
N ASN A 118 -0.56 14.81 -24.66
CA ASN A 118 -0.56 16.09 -23.98
C ASN A 118 0.45 16.11 -22.83
N GLU A 119 1.72 16.38 -23.15
CA GLU A 119 2.79 16.49 -22.16
C GLU A 119 2.55 17.62 -21.14
N LEU A 120 1.85 18.69 -21.52
CA LEU A 120 1.52 19.77 -20.60
C LEU A 120 0.66 19.26 -19.44
N ARG A 121 -0.31 18.39 -19.73
CA ARG A 121 -1.16 17.75 -18.73
C ARG A 121 -0.35 16.85 -17.78
N ASN A 122 0.66 16.14 -18.28
CA ASN A 122 1.56 15.34 -17.44
C ASN A 122 2.30 16.22 -16.42
N VAL A 123 2.82 17.37 -16.89
CA VAL A 123 3.53 18.34 -16.06
C VAL A 123 2.60 18.96 -15.01
N GLU A 124 1.37 19.32 -15.37
CA GLU A 124 0.37 19.85 -14.44
C GLU A 124 0.02 18.87 -13.32
N VAL A 125 -0.21 17.59 -13.68
CA VAL A 125 -0.47 16.52 -12.72
C VAL A 125 0.72 16.34 -11.77
N LEU A 126 1.94 16.27 -12.31
CA LEU A 126 3.16 16.12 -11.50
C LEU A 126 3.37 17.31 -10.54
N SER A 127 3.14 18.54 -11.02
CA SER A 127 3.25 19.75 -10.18
C SER A 127 2.25 19.73 -9.02
N THR A 128 1.02 19.27 -9.29
CA THR A 128 -0.01 19.15 -8.26
C THR A 128 0.31 18.03 -7.27
N ILE A 129 0.81 16.88 -7.75
CA ILE A 129 1.30 15.78 -6.90
C ILE A 129 2.39 16.28 -5.96
N LYS A 130 3.36 17.06 -6.46
CA LYS A 130 4.42 17.65 -5.63
C LYS A 130 3.84 18.55 -4.54
N LEU A 131 2.88 19.42 -4.87
CA LEU A 131 2.21 20.26 -3.88
C LEU A 131 1.47 19.42 -2.82
N CYS A 132 0.82 18.33 -3.22
CA CYS A 132 0.17 17.40 -2.28
C CYS A 132 1.18 16.72 -1.34
N MET A 133 2.37 16.34 -1.85
CA MET A 133 3.46 15.79 -1.04
C MET A 133 3.96 16.82 -0.02
N GLU A 134 4.16 18.08 -0.43
CA GLU A 134 4.60 19.18 0.43
C GLU A 134 3.58 19.51 1.53
N THR A 135 2.28 19.40 1.22
CA THR A 135 1.18 19.72 2.14
C THR A 135 0.69 18.54 2.97
N GLY A 136 1.25 17.34 2.77
CA GLY A 136 0.91 16.14 3.53
C GLY A 136 -0.46 15.54 3.19
N ARG A 137 -0.96 15.76 1.96
CA ARG A 137 -2.22 15.17 1.49
C ARG A 137 -2.02 13.72 1.07
N THR A 138 -3.03 12.88 1.27
CA THR A 138 -3.07 11.52 0.72
C THR A 138 -3.27 11.60 -0.79
N ILE A 139 -2.42 10.91 -1.54
CA ILE A 139 -2.46 10.90 -3.02
C ILE A 139 -2.94 9.53 -3.47
N VAL A 140 -4.00 9.50 -4.30
CA VAL A 140 -4.49 8.31 -4.98
C VAL A 140 -4.19 8.47 -6.47
N MET A 141 -3.49 7.50 -7.05
CA MET A 141 -3.05 7.55 -8.44
C MET A 141 -3.71 6.43 -9.25
N ILE A 142 -4.36 6.78 -10.35
CA ILE A 142 -5.13 5.86 -11.20
C ILE A 142 -4.69 6.03 -12.65
N ASN A 143 -4.29 4.93 -13.29
CA ASN A 143 -3.82 4.89 -14.69
C ASN A 143 -2.66 5.87 -14.99
N THR A 144 -1.80 6.11 -13.99
CA THR A 144 -0.72 7.11 -14.03
C THR A 144 0.63 6.58 -14.50
N SER A 145 0.67 5.42 -15.17
CA SER A 145 1.92 4.73 -15.56
C SER A 145 2.91 5.64 -16.30
N ARG A 146 2.40 6.56 -17.12
CA ARG A 146 3.18 7.51 -17.93
C ARG A 146 4.07 8.44 -17.10
N ILE A 147 3.67 8.77 -15.87
CA ILE A 147 4.43 9.68 -15.00
C ILE A 147 5.24 8.94 -13.93
N HIS A 148 5.17 7.60 -13.87
CA HIS A 148 5.87 6.82 -12.84
C HIS A 148 7.39 6.99 -12.91
N GLY A 149 7.95 7.16 -14.11
CA GLY A 149 9.38 7.42 -14.29
C GLY A 149 9.84 8.71 -13.57
N SER A 150 8.99 9.74 -13.54
CA SER A 150 9.28 11.00 -12.83
C SER A 150 9.15 10.89 -11.31
N LEU A 151 8.52 9.83 -10.81
CA LEU A 151 8.28 9.58 -9.39
C LEU A 151 9.14 8.43 -8.84
N TYR A 152 10.11 7.95 -9.62
CA TYR A 152 10.90 6.77 -9.29
C TYR A 152 11.62 6.88 -7.94
N ASP A 153 12.34 7.98 -7.69
CA ASP A 153 13.04 8.20 -6.41
C ASP A 153 12.06 8.30 -5.25
N VAL A 154 10.89 8.90 -5.48
CA VAL A 154 9.83 9.01 -4.48
C VAL A 154 9.33 7.63 -4.11
N PHE A 155 8.98 6.79 -5.08
CA PHE A 155 8.48 5.42 -4.84
C PHE A 155 9.50 4.54 -4.12
N ASN A 156 10.79 4.73 -4.42
CA ASN A 156 11.89 4.03 -3.73
C ASN A 156 12.24 4.64 -2.38
N GLN A 157 11.56 5.71 -1.96
CA GLN A 157 11.80 6.41 -0.70
C GLN A 157 13.26 6.87 -0.54
N ASN A 158 13.89 7.25 -1.65
CA ASN A 158 15.27 7.73 -1.68
C ASN A 158 15.34 9.22 -1.32
N PHE A 159 15.19 9.52 -0.03
CA PHE A 159 15.18 10.89 0.48
C PHE A 159 16.54 11.30 1.05
N SER A 160 16.94 12.54 0.77
CA SER A 160 18.07 13.19 1.45
C SER A 160 17.54 14.26 2.39
N ILE A 161 18.13 14.34 3.59
CA ILE A 161 17.95 15.48 4.48
C ILE A 161 19.02 16.47 4.08
N MET A 162 18.61 17.64 3.58
CA MET A 162 19.50 18.76 3.33
C MET A 162 19.74 19.54 4.63
#